data_AF-A0A1A9VZF1-F1
#
_entry.id   AF-A0A1A9VZF1-F1
#
_cell.length_a   1.000
_cell.length_b   1.000
_cell.length_c   1.000
_cell.angle_alpha   90.00
_cell.angle_beta   90.00
_cell.angle_gamma   90.00
#
_symmetry.space_group_name_H-M   'P 1'
#
loop_
_entity.id
_entity.type
_entity.pdbx_description
1 polymer ?
#
loop_
_entity_poly.entity_id
_entity_poly.type
_entity_poly.pdbx_seq_one_letter_code
_entity_poly.pdbx_strand_id
1 'polypeptide(L)'
;MCALYFRKWREDNERRSNDVINLWEAVFEDKVIKTGNEKNLILEQVIVAALDTARLDIAEKCIKQLSSEFPGSLRVMKFKAMQLETMERYNDAVEVLDAIIAKNENNAAPRRRKVVILLARGRRIEAIKELNEYLKKFMSDQKAWIEL
;
A
#
# COMPACT_ATOMS: atom_id res chain seq x y z
N MET A 1 -10.66 21.73 -11.47
CA MET A 1 -9.44 21.68 -12.30
C MET A 1 -8.37 20.79 -11.67
N CYS A 2 -7.96 21.00 -10.41
CA CYS A 2 -6.87 20.22 -9.78
C CYS A 2 -7.12 18.70 -9.66
N ALA A 3 -8.37 18.25 -9.51
CA ALA A 3 -8.68 16.82 -9.39
C ALA A 3 -8.41 16.05 -10.69
N LEU A 4 -8.40 16.75 -11.83
CA LEU A 4 -8.05 16.17 -13.13
C LEU A 4 -6.56 15.78 -13.19
N TYR A 5 -5.67 16.48 -12.47
CA TYR A 5 -4.26 16.09 -12.40
C TYR A 5 -4.08 14.76 -11.68
N PHE A 6 -4.75 14.59 -10.54
CA PHE A 6 -4.73 13.32 -9.80
C PHE A 6 -5.18 12.16 -10.69
N ARG A 7 -6.32 12.34 -11.36
CA ARG A 7 -6.86 11.35 -12.30
C ARG A 7 -5.87 11.06 -13.42
N LYS A 8 -5.35 12.09 -14.10
CA LYS A 8 -4.38 11.95 -15.17
C LYS A 8 -3.14 11.17 -14.72
N TRP A 9 -2.53 11.55 -13.60
CA TRP A 9 -1.35 10.86 -13.09
C TRP A 9 -1.62 9.39 -12.73
N ARG A 10 -2.83 9.05 -12.28
CA ARG A 10 -3.21 7.63 -12.08
C ARG A 10 -3.39 6.89 -13.40
N GLU A 11 -4.06 7.50 -14.37
CA GLU A 11 -4.33 6.90 -15.69
C GLU A 11 -3.02 6.70 -16.49
N ASP A 12 -2.10 7.65 -16.40
CA ASP A 12 -0.78 7.62 -17.05
C ASP A 12 0.27 6.83 -16.23
N ASN A 13 -0.10 6.33 -15.04
CA ASN A 13 0.78 5.65 -14.09
C ASN A 13 2.06 6.45 -13.74
N GLU A 14 1.94 7.78 -13.67
CA GLU A 14 3.02 8.68 -13.32
C GLU A 14 3.26 8.73 -11.80
N ARG A 15 4.50 8.48 -11.37
CA ARG A 15 4.89 8.62 -9.96
C ARG A 15 5.28 10.07 -9.64
N ARG A 16 4.29 10.88 -9.24
CA ARG A 16 4.44 12.32 -8.94
C ARG A 16 4.26 12.63 -7.45
N SER A 17 4.93 11.89 -6.57
CA SER A 17 4.66 11.90 -5.13
C SER A 17 4.80 13.29 -4.48
N ASN A 18 5.84 14.07 -4.84
CA ASN A 18 5.99 15.44 -4.36
C ASN A 18 4.85 16.36 -4.83
N ASP A 19 4.47 16.30 -6.11
CA ASP A 19 3.41 17.14 -6.67
C ASP A 19 2.04 16.80 -6.07
N VAL A 20 1.77 15.51 -5.85
CA VAL A 20 0.57 15.02 -5.17
C VAL A 20 0.46 15.61 -3.77
N ILE A 21 1.56 15.62 -3.00
CA ILE A 21 1.56 16.15 -1.63
C ILE A 21 1.44 17.67 -1.61
N ASN A 22 2.16 18.37 -2.49
CA ASN A 22 2.04 19.82 -2.63
C ASN A 22 0.59 20.24 -2.95
N LEU A 23 -0.06 19.56 -3.89
CA LEU A 23 -1.47 19.83 -4.21
C LEU A 23 -2.43 19.41 -3.09
N TRP A 24 -2.11 18.33 -2.37
CA TRP A 24 -2.90 17.91 -1.23
C TRP A 24 -2.96 19.01 -0.18
N GLU A 25 -1.81 19.49 0.28
CA GLU A 25 -1.69 20.52 1.30
C GLU A 25 -2.26 21.87 0.82
N ALA A 26 -2.00 22.25 -0.44
CA ALA A 26 -2.45 23.54 -0.96
C ALA A 26 -3.96 23.61 -1.24
N VAL A 27 -4.61 22.48 -1.58
CA VAL A 27 -5.96 22.50 -2.15
C VAL A 27 -6.91 21.48 -1.53
N PHE A 28 -6.47 20.24 -1.33
CA PHE A 28 -7.39 19.13 -1.08
C PHE A 28 -7.59 18.78 0.38
N GLU A 29 -6.66 19.09 1.28
CA GLU A 29 -6.73 18.63 2.67
C GLU A 29 -8.10 18.92 3.33
N ASP A 30 -8.65 20.12 3.11
CA ASP A 30 -9.96 20.52 3.64
C ASP A 30 -11.12 20.37 2.63
N LYS A 31 -10.82 20.01 1.38
CA LYS A 31 -11.79 20.05 0.27
C LYS A 31 -11.97 18.72 -0.44
N VAL A 32 -11.25 17.67 -0.05
CA VAL A 32 -11.33 16.34 -0.70
C VAL A 32 -12.74 15.77 -0.68
N ILE A 33 -13.54 16.08 0.34
CA ILE A 33 -14.95 15.65 0.42
C ILE A 33 -15.77 16.20 -0.77
N LYS A 34 -15.41 17.38 -1.29
CA LYS A 34 -16.10 18.03 -2.42
C LYS A 34 -15.80 17.37 -3.77
N THR A 35 -14.87 16.42 -3.83
CA THR A 35 -14.55 15.70 -5.09
C THR A 35 -15.49 14.52 -5.35
N GLY A 36 -16.48 14.28 -4.48
CA GLY A 36 -17.52 13.27 -4.68
C GLY A 36 -16.93 11.88 -4.92
N ASN A 37 -17.28 11.27 -6.07
CA ASN A 37 -16.88 9.92 -6.42
C ASN A 37 -15.36 9.71 -6.51
N GLU A 38 -14.58 10.78 -6.75
CA GLU A 38 -13.12 10.72 -6.84
C GLU A 38 -12.42 10.75 -5.48
N LYS A 39 -13.14 11.08 -4.39
CA LYS A 39 -12.58 11.30 -3.05
C LYS A 39 -11.68 10.14 -2.61
N ASN A 40 -12.18 8.92 -2.70
CA ASN A 40 -11.47 7.75 -2.21
C ASN A 40 -10.23 7.43 -3.05
N LEU A 41 -10.32 7.57 -4.38
CA LEU A 41 -9.18 7.40 -5.27
C LEU A 41 -8.08 8.44 -5.03
N ILE A 42 -8.47 9.68 -4.73
CA ILE A 42 -7.54 10.74 -4.34
C ILE A 42 -6.87 10.39 -3.01
N LEU A 43 -7.64 10.01 -1.98
CA LEU A 43 -7.07 9.62 -0.68
C LEU A 43 -6.05 8.49 -0.82
N GLU A 44 -6.35 7.46 -1.60
CA GLU A 44 -5.41 6.35 -1.85
C GLU A 44 -4.12 6.81 -2.53
N GLN A 45 -4.23 7.69 -3.53
CA GLN A 45 -3.08 8.26 -4.23
C GLN A 45 -2.22 9.13 -3.30
N VAL A 46 -2.87 9.92 -2.43
CA VAL A 46 -2.19 10.73 -1.41
C VAL A 46 -1.48 9.84 -0.41
N ILE A 47 -2.08 8.73 0.04
CA ILE A 47 -1.43 7.81 0.97
C ILE A 47 -0.12 7.29 0.38
N VAL A 48 -0.13 6.81 -0.86
CA VAL A 48 1.09 6.30 -1.51
C VAL A 48 2.14 7.40 -1.64
N ALA A 49 1.74 8.59 -2.11
CA ALA A 49 2.64 9.73 -2.25
C ALA A 49 3.22 10.20 -0.91
N ALA A 50 2.42 10.16 0.16
CA ALA A 50 2.80 10.56 1.50
C ALA A 50 3.83 9.59 2.09
N LEU A 51 3.63 8.29 1.90
CA LEU A 51 4.59 7.26 2.31
C LEU A 51 5.92 7.38 1.54
N ASP A 52 5.86 7.66 0.24
CA ASP A 52 7.05 7.89 -0.60
C ASP A 52 7.87 9.11 -0.18
N THR A 53 7.21 10.13 0.36
CA THR A 53 7.82 11.40 0.78
C THR A 53 8.01 11.49 2.29
N ALA A 54 7.85 10.37 3.01
CA ALA A 54 7.94 10.28 4.47
C ALA A 54 7.00 11.21 5.26
N ARG A 55 5.90 11.68 4.65
CA ARG A 55 4.82 12.43 5.29
C ARG A 55 3.83 11.50 5.98
N LEU A 56 4.30 10.86 7.05
CA LEU A 56 3.52 9.87 7.82
C LEU A 56 2.25 10.47 8.44
N ASP A 57 2.26 11.76 8.77
CA ASP A 57 1.13 12.55 9.26
C ASP A 57 -0.05 12.54 8.28
N ILE A 58 0.23 12.84 7.00
CA ILE A 58 -0.77 12.84 5.93
C ILE A 58 -1.26 11.41 5.66
N ALA A 59 -0.33 10.45 5.56
CA ALA A 59 -0.66 9.06 5.31
C ALA A 59 -1.61 8.51 6.40
N GLU A 60 -1.31 8.77 7.68
CA GLU A 60 -2.15 8.32 8.79
C GLU A 60 -3.56 8.92 8.74
N LYS A 61 -3.66 10.23 8.48
CA LYS A 61 -4.95 10.93 8.36
C LYS A 61 -5.81 10.33 7.25
N CYS A 62 -5.24 10.13 6.06
CA CYS A 62 -5.96 9.56 4.93
C CYS A 62 -6.33 8.07 5.15
N ILE A 63 -5.43 7.27 5.73
CA ILE A 63 -5.71 5.87 6.09
C ILE A 63 -6.86 5.79 7.09
N LYS A 64 -6.85 6.63 8.13
CA LYS A 64 -7.91 6.68 9.15
C LYS A 64 -9.26 7.02 8.52
N GLN A 65 -9.29 7.99 7.60
CA GLN A 65 -10.50 8.36 6.89
C GLN A 65 -11.06 7.19 6.07
N LEU A 66 -10.23 6.54 5.26
CA LEU A 66 -10.65 5.36 4.47
C LEU A 66 -11.05 4.18 5.36
N SER A 67 -10.36 3.96 6.48
CA SER A 67 -10.67 2.86 7.40
C SER A 67 -12.01 3.06 8.11
N SER A 68 -12.41 4.31 8.37
CA SER A 68 -13.72 4.63 8.93
C SER A 68 -14.84 4.38 7.92
N GLU A 69 -14.60 4.65 6.65
CA GLU A 69 -15.58 4.50 5.57
C GLU A 69 -15.69 3.06 5.07
N PHE A 70 -14.59 2.31 5.09
CA PHE A 70 -14.51 0.93 4.65
C PHE A 70 -13.90 0.00 5.72
N PRO A 71 -14.58 -0.23 6.85
CA PRO A 71 -14.09 -1.11 7.90
C PRO A 71 -13.77 -2.51 7.38
N GLY A 72 -12.58 -3.01 7.70
CA GLY A 72 -12.14 -4.35 7.30
C GLY A 72 -11.76 -4.51 5.83
N SER A 73 -11.73 -3.43 5.03
CA SER A 73 -11.30 -3.47 3.64
C SER A 73 -9.84 -3.92 3.52
N LEU A 74 -9.61 -5.00 2.75
CA LEU A 74 -8.25 -5.52 2.49
C LEU A 74 -7.37 -4.49 1.77
N ARG A 75 -7.98 -3.64 0.93
CA ARG A 75 -7.29 -2.55 0.24
C ARG A 75 -6.79 -1.50 1.23
N VAL A 76 -7.59 -1.15 2.23
CA VAL A 76 -7.18 -0.20 3.28
C VAL A 76 -6.14 -0.83 4.22
N MET A 77 -6.29 -2.12 4.56
CA MET A 77 -5.29 -2.85 5.35
C MET A 77 -3.91 -2.88 4.66
N LYS A 78 -3.86 -2.96 3.33
CA LYS A 78 -2.60 -2.86 2.58
C LYS A 78 -1.86 -1.55 2.87
N PHE A 79 -2.57 -0.42 2.89
CA PHE A 79 -1.95 0.86 3.23
C PHE A 79 -1.45 0.89 4.69
N LYS A 80 -2.15 0.23 5.61
CA LYS A 80 -1.68 0.10 6.99
C LYS A 80 -0.37 -0.70 7.08
N ALA A 81 -0.28 -1.81 6.35
CA ALA A 81 0.97 -2.59 6.27
C ALA A 81 2.11 -1.75 5.67
N MET A 82 1.86 -0.99 4.59
CA MET A 82 2.85 -0.10 3.99
C MET A 82 3.31 0.99 4.96
N GLN A 83 2.39 1.61 5.71
CA GLN A 83 2.73 2.59 6.74
C GLN A 83 3.63 2.00 7.83
N LEU A 84 3.29 0.82 8.35
CA LEU A 84 4.08 0.14 9.37
C LEU A 84 5.48 -0.19 8.84
N GLU A 85 5.58 -0.60 7.57
CA GLU A 85 6.87 -0.84 6.93
C GLU A 85 7.71 0.43 6.79
N THR A 86 7.11 1.56 6.38
CA THR A 86 7.80 2.86 6.35
C THR A 86 8.27 3.32 7.74
N MET A 87 7.56 2.92 8.79
CA MET A 87 7.94 3.15 10.20
C MET A 87 8.94 2.11 10.74
N GLU A 88 9.45 1.20 9.90
CA GLU A 88 10.32 0.07 10.28
C GLU A 88 9.70 -0.90 11.31
N ARG A 89 8.37 -0.82 11.50
CA ARG A 89 7.58 -1.73 12.35
C ARG A 89 7.24 -3.01 11.60
N TYR A 90 8.28 -3.72 11.19
CA TYR A 90 8.15 -4.84 10.26
C TYR A 90 7.37 -6.04 10.80
N ASN A 91 7.44 -6.32 12.10
CA ASN A 91 6.65 -7.40 12.70
C ASN A 91 5.16 -7.12 12.53
N ASP A 92 4.73 -5.93 12.94
CA ASP A 92 3.34 -5.49 12.82
C ASP A 92 2.90 -5.43 11.34
N ALA A 93 3.79 -5.00 10.43
CA ALA A 93 3.50 -5.02 9.00
C ALA A 93 3.23 -6.45 8.50
N VAL A 94 4.05 -7.42 8.93
CA VAL A 94 3.86 -8.84 8.60
C VAL A 94 2.56 -9.39 9.18
N GLU A 95 2.21 -9.05 10.42
CA GLU A 95 0.93 -9.47 11.02
C GLU A 95 -0.28 -8.95 10.22
N VAL A 96 -0.24 -7.69 9.78
CA VAL A 96 -1.29 -7.15 8.90
C VAL A 96 -1.34 -7.87 7.56
N LEU A 97 -0.18 -8.18 6.96
CA LEU A 97 -0.12 -8.93 5.71
C LEU A 97 -0.67 -10.36 5.88
N ASP A 98 -0.33 -11.04 6.96
CA ASP A 98 -0.85 -12.38 7.28
C ASP A 98 -2.37 -12.36 7.48
N ALA A 99 -2.92 -11.33 8.12
CA ALA A 99 -4.36 -11.14 8.22
C ALA A 99 -5.03 -10.91 6.85
N ILE A 100 -4.38 -10.19 5.92
CA ILE A 100 -4.87 -10.04 4.53
C ILE A 100 -4.83 -11.38 3.80
N ILE A 101 -3.74 -12.14 3.94
CA ILE A 101 -3.55 -13.47 3.33
C ILE A 101 -4.61 -14.44 3.83
N ALA A 102 -4.88 -14.47 5.14
CA ALA A 102 -5.89 -15.35 5.72
C ALA A 102 -7.30 -15.05 5.19
N LYS A 103 -7.62 -13.78 4.94
CA LYS A 103 -8.92 -13.37 4.38
C LYS A 103 -9.05 -13.60 2.87
N ASN A 104 -7.94 -13.52 2.13
CA ASN A 104 -7.92 -13.80 0.70
C ASN A 104 -6.61 -14.50 0.32
N GLU A 105 -6.62 -15.81 0.44
CA GLU A 105 -5.41 -16.60 0.21
C GLU A 105 -4.95 -16.63 -1.25
N ASN A 106 -5.82 -16.25 -2.19
CA ASN A 106 -5.53 -16.18 -3.62
C ASN A 106 -4.89 -14.84 -4.02
N ASN A 107 -4.71 -13.92 -3.07
CA ASN A 107 -4.01 -12.66 -3.31
C ASN A 107 -2.50 -12.87 -3.19
N ALA A 108 -1.81 -12.84 -4.33
CA ALA A 108 -0.37 -13.00 -4.41
C ALA A 108 0.42 -11.82 -3.81
N ALA A 109 -0.11 -10.59 -3.91
CA ALA A 109 0.64 -9.37 -3.60
C ALA A 109 1.10 -9.28 -2.12
N PRO A 110 0.25 -9.54 -1.11
CA PRO A 110 0.65 -9.56 0.29
C PRO A 110 1.76 -10.57 0.60
N ARG A 111 1.69 -11.77 0.00
CA ARG A 111 2.70 -12.83 0.18
C ARG A 111 4.06 -12.40 -0.35
N ARG A 112 4.11 -11.86 -1.58
CA ARG A 112 5.35 -11.30 -2.14
C ARG A 112 5.91 -10.17 -1.28
N ARG A 113 5.04 -9.28 -0.77
CA ARG A 113 5.50 -8.19 0.11
C ARG A 113 6.09 -8.71 1.41
N LYS A 114 5.49 -9.75 2.01
CA LYS A 114 6.02 -10.42 3.21
C LYS A 114 7.41 -11.01 2.96
N VAL A 115 7.64 -11.67 1.83
CA VAL A 115 8.98 -12.16 1.43
C VAL A 115 9.99 -11.01 1.35
N VAL A 116 9.63 -9.91 0.68
CA VAL A 116 10.50 -8.72 0.58
C VAL A 116 10.86 -8.14 1.96
N ILE A 117 9.89 -8.04 2.87
CA ILE A 117 10.13 -7.56 4.25
C ILE A 117 11.07 -8.51 5.01
N LEU A 118 10.88 -9.82 4.89
CA LEU A 118 11.75 -10.81 5.53
C LEU A 118 13.19 -10.72 4.99
N LEU A 119 13.36 -10.54 3.68
CA LEU A 119 14.67 -10.35 3.04
C LEU A 119 15.34 -9.05 3.51
N ALA A 120 14.61 -7.93 3.55
CA ALA A 120 15.13 -6.64 4.03
C ALA A 120 15.66 -6.72 5.47
N ARG A 121 15.12 -7.62 6.29
CA ARG A 121 15.55 -7.88 7.67
C ARG A 121 16.63 -8.94 7.82
N GLY A 122 17.13 -9.50 6.73
CA GLY A 122 18.10 -10.59 6.76
C GLY A 122 17.53 -11.94 7.22
N ARG A 123 16.20 -12.09 7.36
CA ARG A 123 15.52 -13.33 7.74
C ARG A 123 15.39 -14.29 6.56
N ARG A 124 16.53 -14.63 5.94
CA ARG A 124 16.59 -15.35 4.65
C ARG A 124 15.91 -16.71 4.69
N ILE A 125 16.13 -17.50 5.75
CA ILE A 125 15.54 -18.85 5.88
C ILE A 125 14.01 -18.77 5.86
N GLU A 126 13.44 -17.78 6.55
CA GLU A 126 12.00 -17.59 6.62
C GLU A 126 11.44 -17.05 5.30
N ALA A 127 12.17 -16.14 4.63
CA ALA A 127 11.82 -15.68 3.30
C ALA A 127 11.77 -16.85 2.29
N ILE A 128 12.77 -17.74 2.30
CA ILE A 128 12.81 -18.94 1.44
C ILE A 128 11.63 -19.86 1.75
N LYS A 129 11.30 -20.08 3.03
CA LYS A 129 10.15 -20.89 3.42
C LYS A 129 8.84 -20.30 2.89
N GLU A 130 8.63 -18.99 3.09
CA GLU A 130 7.43 -18.31 2.61
C GLU A 130 7.35 -18.30 1.07
N LEU A 131 8.48 -18.13 0.37
CA LEU A 131 8.53 -18.15 -1.10
C LEU A 131 8.24 -19.56 -1.66
N ASN A 132 8.70 -20.61 -0.99
CA ASN A 132 8.32 -21.98 -1.32
C ASN A 132 6.81 -22.22 -1.16
N GLU A 133 6.22 -21.79 -0.04
CA GLU A 133 4.76 -21.90 0.16
C GLU A 133 3.98 -21.07 -0.87
N TYR A 134 4.49 -19.90 -1.24
CA TYR A 134 3.94 -19.08 -2.32
C TYR A 134 3.94 -19.82 -3.66
N LEU A 135 5.07 -20.39 -4.07
CA LEU A 135 5.23 -21.06 -5.36
C LEU A 135 4.39 -22.33 -5.49
N LYS A 136 4.11 -23.04 -4.40
CA LYS A 136 3.13 -24.15 -4.38
C LYS A 136 1.74 -23.70 -4.84
N LYS A 137 1.37 -22.44 -4.54
CA LYS A 137 0.07 -21.88 -4.89
C LYS A 137 0.06 -21.10 -6.21
N PHE A 138 1.16 -20.41 -6.52
CA PHE A 138 1.30 -19.54 -7.69
C PHE A 138 2.40 -20.06 -8.63
N MET A 139 2.30 -21.33 -9.03
CA MET A 139 3.33 -22.04 -9.79
C MET A 139 3.71 -21.38 -11.12
N SER A 140 2.82 -20.58 -11.71
CA SER A 140 3.04 -19.86 -12.97
C SER A 140 3.80 -18.53 -12.80
N ASP A 141 4.09 -18.08 -11.58
CA ASP A 141 4.86 -16.87 -11.32
C ASP A 141 6.36 -17.12 -11.55
N GLN A 142 6.79 -16.97 -12.81
CA GLN A 142 8.18 -17.17 -13.21
C GLN A 142 9.17 -16.26 -12.47
N LYS A 143 8.76 -15.05 -12.07
CA LYS A 143 9.63 -14.14 -11.31
C LYS A 143 9.93 -14.69 -9.93
N ALA A 144 8.91 -15.21 -9.25
CA ALA A 144 9.08 -15.82 -7.93
C ALA A 144 10.01 -17.06 -7.96
N TRP A 145 10.01 -17.82 -9.06
CA TRP A 145 10.98 -18.92 -9.25
C TRP A 145 12.42 -18.44 -9.40
N ILE A 146 12.64 -17.29 -10.05
CA ILE A 146 13.98 -16.70 -10.21
C ILE A 146 14.50 -16.12 -8.88
N GLU A 147 13.59 -15.67 -8.00
CA GLU A 147 13.91 -15.09 -6.70
C GLU A 147 14.25 -16.13 -5.61
N LEU A 148 13.94 -17.42 -5.83
CA LEU A 148 14.17 -18.52 -4.88
C LEU A 148 15.61 -19.02 -4.90
#